data_AF-D2UGD0-F1
#
_entry.id   AF-D2UGD0-F1
#
_cell.length_a   1.000
_cell.length_b   1.000
_cell.length_c   1.000
_cell.angle_alpha   90.00
_cell.angle_beta   90.00
_cell.angle_gamma   90.00
#
_symmetry.space_group_name_H-M   'P 1'
#
loop_
_entity.id
_entity.type
_entity.pdbx_description
1 polymer ?
#
loop_
_entity_poly.entity_id
_entity_poly.type
_entity_poly.pdbx_seq_one_letter_code
_entity_poly.pdbx_strand_id
1 'polypeptide(L)'
;MAIVLLRGPESVAGHRGRPARIAAPVMTHLLDHAGRAGKSLAVRSCASEKELLQALTQADRSGVEVLLLDPGACSDSAATAAAVAQLRRPYVEVHDDACDCREPCLLTASPQRLGQVGGDCAQGYALALSIALEHLGYHGDEGDVHVGP
;
A
#
# COMPACT_ATOMS: atom_id res chain seq x y z
N MET A 1 11.97 -1.72 -11.79
CA MET A 1 10.50 -1.68 -11.73
C MET A 1 10.11 -1.88 -10.27
N ALA A 2 9.52 -0.85 -9.65
CA ALA A 2 9.48 -0.71 -8.18
C ALA A 2 8.07 -0.40 -7.68
N ILE A 3 7.70 -1.08 -6.61
CA ILE A 3 6.48 -0.89 -5.82
C ILE A 3 6.92 -0.29 -4.48
N VAL A 4 6.17 0.70 -4.00
CA VAL A 4 6.44 1.32 -2.70
C VAL A 4 5.26 1.14 -1.77
N LEU A 5 5.51 0.58 -0.59
CA LEU A 5 4.58 0.55 0.53
C LEU A 5 4.85 1.73 1.46
N LEU A 6 3.93 2.67 1.51
CA LEU A 6 3.93 3.81 2.42
C LEU A 6 2.98 3.53 3.58
N ARG A 7 3.50 3.56 4.80
CA ARG A 7 2.71 3.43 6.03
C ARG A 7 2.67 4.77 6.76
N GLY A 8 1.45 5.20 7.08
CA GLY A 8 1.15 6.40 7.83
C GLY A 8 1.39 6.22 9.32
N PRO A 9 1.27 7.29 10.11
CA PRO A 9 1.39 7.21 11.55
C PRO A 9 0.23 6.42 12.15
N GLU A 10 0.51 5.59 13.14
CA GLU A 10 -0.51 4.95 13.97
C GLU A 10 -0.87 5.86 15.15
N SER A 11 -2.12 5.78 15.60
CA SER A 11 -2.59 6.49 16.80
C SER A 11 -2.82 5.50 17.93
N VAL A 12 -1.84 5.37 18.82
CA VAL A 12 -1.93 4.50 20.00
C VAL A 12 -2.18 5.36 21.23
N ALA A 13 -3.31 5.14 21.92
CA ALA A 13 -3.69 5.89 23.12
C ALA A 13 -3.62 7.43 22.94
N GLY A 14 -4.08 7.94 21.79
CA GLY A 14 -4.09 9.37 21.47
C GLY A 14 -2.74 9.97 21.06
N HIS A 15 -1.68 9.16 20.96
CA HIS A 15 -0.36 9.60 20.52
C HIS A 15 -0.09 9.10 19.10
N ARG A 16 0.14 10.03 18.18
CA ARG A 16 0.55 9.70 16.80
C ARG A 16 2.04 9.39 16.77
N GLY A 17 2.39 8.23 16.24
CA GLY A 17 3.77 7.76 16.17
C GLY A 17 4.05 6.93 14.93
N ARG A 18 5.33 6.59 14.74
CA ARG A 18 5.74 5.69 13.65
C ARG A 18 5.08 4.33 13.86
N PRO A 19 4.49 3.72 12.81
CA PRO A 19 3.86 2.43 12.94
C PRO A 19 4.84 1.35 13.38
N ALA A 20 4.32 0.32 14.03
CA ALA A 20 5.10 -0.86 14.38
C ALA A 20 5.74 -1.45 13.12
N ARG A 21 6.97 -1.97 13.26
CA ARG A 21 7.63 -2.62 12.12
C ARG A 21 6.82 -3.84 11.71
N ILE A 22 6.60 -4.01 10.40
CA ILE A 22 6.06 -5.25 9.85
C ILE A 22 6.90 -6.43 10.35
N ALA A 23 6.23 -7.47 10.87
CA ALA A 23 6.91 -8.66 11.36
C ALA A 23 7.86 -9.22 10.30
N ALA A 24 9.07 -9.61 10.72
CA ALA A 24 10.10 -10.13 9.81
C ALA A 24 9.60 -11.21 8.82
N PRO A 25 8.83 -12.24 9.23
CA PRO A 25 8.34 -13.25 8.29
C PRO A 25 7.40 -12.67 7.23
N VAL A 26 6.57 -11.70 7.60
CA VAL A 26 5.65 -11.02 6.68
C VAL A 26 6.44 -10.18 5.68
N MET A 27 7.44 -9.41 6.15
CA MET A 27 8.31 -8.63 5.27
C MET A 27 9.05 -9.53 4.28
N THR A 28 9.61 -10.65 4.73
CA THR A 28 10.26 -11.62 3.86
C THR A 28 9.31 -12.17 2.81
N HIS A 29 8.08 -12.53 3.19
CA HIS A 29 7.07 -13.01 2.26
C HIS A 29 6.70 -11.96 1.20
N LEU A 30 6.54 -10.69 1.60
CA LEU A 30 6.24 -9.60 0.66
C LEU A 30 7.38 -9.34 -0.33
N LEU A 31 8.63 -9.37 0.15
CA LEU A 31 9.81 -9.21 -0.69
C LEU A 31 9.96 -10.36 -1.68
N ASP A 32 9.75 -11.60 -1.23
CA ASP A 32 9.76 -12.79 -2.10
C ASP A 32 8.68 -12.70 -3.17
N HIS A 33 7.45 -12.35 -2.77
CA HIS A 33 6.33 -12.23 -3.70
C HIS A 33 6.58 -11.16 -4.77
N ALA A 34 7.06 -9.97 -4.38
CA ALA A 34 7.45 -8.94 -5.35
C ALA A 34 8.61 -9.40 -6.25
N GLY A 35 9.61 -10.08 -5.67
CA GLY A 35 10.77 -10.61 -6.37
C GLY A 35 10.42 -11.66 -7.43
N ARG A 36 9.47 -12.56 -7.13
CA ARG A 36 8.94 -13.55 -8.08
C ARG A 36 8.29 -12.90 -9.31
N ALA A 37 7.77 -11.69 -9.15
CA ALA A 37 7.24 -10.88 -10.23
C ALA A 37 8.29 -9.97 -10.91
N GLY A 38 9.57 -10.09 -10.55
CA GLY A 38 10.63 -9.22 -11.06
C GLY A 38 10.52 -7.76 -10.60
N LYS A 39 9.77 -7.50 -9.53
CA LYS A 39 9.56 -6.17 -8.94
C LYS A 39 10.36 -6.03 -7.65
N SER A 40 10.76 -4.81 -7.34
CA SER A 40 11.35 -4.48 -6.04
C SER A 40 10.29 -3.83 -5.15
N LEU A 41 10.19 -4.26 -3.90
CA LEU A 41 9.33 -3.64 -2.90
C LEU A 41 10.16 -2.80 -1.93
N ALA A 42 9.83 -1.52 -1.79
CA ALA A 42 10.39 -0.64 -0.78
C ALA A 42 9.33 -0.27 0.24
N VAL A 43 9.67 -0.34 1.54
CA VAL A 43 8.74 0.00 2.62
C VAL A 43 9.21 1.25 3.34
N ARG A 44 8.29 2.20 3.57
CA ARG A 44 8.55 3.46 4.29
C ARG A 44 7.49 3.68 5.35
N SER A 45 7.92 3.77 6.60
CA SER A 45 7.07 4.03 7.76
C SER A 45 7.21 5.48 8.21
N CYS A 46 6.14 6.24 8.13
CA CYS A 46 6.11 7.67 8.45
C CYS A 46 5.67 7.87 9.90
N ALA A 47 6.37 8.75 10.63
CA ALA A 47 6.02 9.06 12.03
C ALA A 47 4.96 10.16 12.17
N SER A 48 4.64 10.84 11.08
CA SER A 48 3.75 12.00 11.07
C SER A 48 3.13 12.20 9.70
N GLU A 49 2.01 12.92 9.65
CA GLU A 49 1.34 13.28 8.40
C GLU A 49 2.28 14.01 7.42
N LYS A 50 3.11 14.93 7.93
CA LYS A 50 4.10 15.64 7.10
C LYS A 50 5.08 14.68 6.41
N GLU A 51 5.56 13.66 7.13
CA GLU A 51 6.44 12.64 6.54
C GLU A 51 5.69 11.85 5.46
N LEU A 52 4.43 11.49 5.70
CA LEU A 52 3.59 10.77 4.75
C LEU A 52 3.37 11.59 3.46
N LEU A 53 3.01 12.86 3.58
CA LEU A 53 2.81 13.78 2.45
C LEU A 53 4.10 13.95 1.63
N GLN A 54 5.25 14.06 2.31
CA GLN A 54 6.55 14.12 1.65
C GLN A 54 6.88 12.81 0.92
N ALA A 55 6.61 11.66 1.55
CA ALA A 55 6.84 10.36 0.94
C ALA A 55 5.94 10.11 -0.28
N LEU A 56 4.66 10.51 -0.21
CA LEU A 56 3.73 10.49 -1.35
C LEU A 56 4.26 11.31 -2.52
N THR A 57 4.68 12.55 -2.25
CA THR A 57 5.24 13.44 -3.27
C THR A 57 6.51 12.87 -3.90
N GLN A 58 7.38 12.26 -3.09
CA GLN A 58 8.60 11.64 -3.59
C GLN A 58 8.31 10.40 -4.43
N ALA A 59 7.40 9.54 -3.99
CA ALA A 59 7.01 8.33 -4.71
C ALA A 59 6.37 8.65 -6.08
N ASP A 60 5.53 9.68 -6.14
CA ASP A 60 4.93 10.16 -7.40
C ASP A 60 5.99 10.63 -8.41
N ARG A 61 7.07 11.28 -7.91
CA ARG A 61 8.19 11.79 -8.73
C ARG A 61 9.25 10.74 -9.07
N SER A 62 9.38 9.68 -8.27
CA SER A 62 10.49 8.71 -8.37
C SER A 62 10.29 7.63 -9.43
N GLY A 63 9.23 7.71 -10.24
CA GLY A 63 8.96 6.72 -11.29
C GLY A 63 8.52 5.36 -10.74
N VAL A 64 7.93 5.35 -9.54
CA VAL A 64 7.27 4.16 -8.96
C VAL A 64 6.09 3.78 -9.86
N GLU A 65 5.89 2.49 -10.07
CA GLU A 65 4.81 1.99 -10.93
C GLU A 65 3.46 1.94 -10.21
N VAL A 66 3.45 1.39 -8.98
CA VAL A 66 2.28 1.29 -8.12
C VAL A 66 2.66 1.60 -6.68
N LEU A 67 1.78 2.31 -5.96
CA LEU A 67 1.90 2.52 -4.52
C LEU A 67 0.97 1.60 -3.74
N LEU A 68 1.45 1.04 -2.64
CA LEU A 68 0.61 0.52 -1.57
C LEU A 68 0.56 1.61 -0.51
N LEU A 69 -0.62 2.16 -0.24
CA LEU A 69 -0.80 3.26 0.69
C LEU A 69 -1.60 2.80 1.89
N ASP A 70 -0.98 2.88 3.05
CA ASP A 70 -1.57 2.69 4.35
C ASP A 70 -1.61 4.06 5.06
N PRO A 71 -2.78 4.73 5.09
CA PRO A 71 -2.89 6.07 5.67
C PRO A 71 -2.89 6.08 7.21
N GLY A 72 -3.23 4.97 7.86
CA GLY A 72 -3.31 4.85 9.32
C GLY A 72 -4.17 5.93 9.97
N ALA A 73 -3.65 6.59 11.01
CA ALA A 73 -4.35 7.69 11.69
C ALA A 73 -4.59 8.95 10.84
N CYS A 74 -4.08 8.99 9.59
CA CYS A 74 -4.29 10.06 8.63
C CYS A 74 -5.43 9.77 7.63
N SER A 75 -6.17 8.67 7.77
CA SER A 75 -7.27 8.29 6.87
C SER A 75 -8.42 9.31 6.81
N ASP A 76 -8.65 10.08 7.88
CA ASP A 76 -9.66 11.17 7.90
C ASP A 76 -9.07 12.55 7.53
N SER A 77 -7.77 12.63 7.24
CA SER A 77 -7.12 13.92 7.00
C SER A 77 -7.42 14.45 5.60
N ALA A 78 -7.97 15.67 5.55
CA ALA A 78 -8.18 16.39 4.30
C ALA A 78 -6.88 16.63 3.53
N ALA A 79 -5.75 16.83 4.21
CA ALA A 79 -4.45 17.02 3.56
C ALA A 79 -3.97 15.74 2.87
N THR A 80 -4.12 14.60 3.54
CA THR A 80 -3.79 13.28 2.99
C THR A 80 -4.71 12.95 1.82
N ALA A 81 -6.02 13.17 1.97
CA ALA A 81 -6.99 12.99 0.89
C ALA A 81 -6.66 13.84 -0.34
N ALA A 82 -6.31 15.12 -0.15
CA ALA A 82 -5.92 16.01 -1.24
C ALA A 82 -4.62 15.59 -1.93
N ALA A 83 -3.64 15.07 -1.19
CA ALA A 83 -2.40 14.56 -1.77
C ALA A 83 -2.66 13.29 -2.60
N VAL A 84 -3.48 12.39 -2.09
CA VAL A 84 -3.88 11.15 -2.78
C VAL A 84 -4.73 11.44 -4.03
N ALA A 85 -5.59 12.45 -3.99
CA ALA A 85 -6.36 12.90 -5.14
C ALA A 85 -5.46 13.39 -6.30
N GLN A 86 -4.29 13.91 -5.98
CA GLN A 86 -3.33 14.46 -6.95
C GLN A 86 -2.31 13.44 -7.44
N LEU A 87 -2.29 12.22 -6.88
CA LEU A 87 -1.39 11.17 -7.35
C LEU A 87 -1.66 10.88 -8.82
N ARG A 88 -0.58 10.77 -9.59
CA ARG A 88 -0.64 10.37 -11.00
C ARG A 88 -0.42 8.88 -11.18
N ARG A 89 0.03 8.22 -10.12
CA ARG A 89 0.34 6.79 -10.09
C ARG A 89 -0.82 6.01 -9.49
N PRO A 90 -1.08 4.80 -10.02
CA PRO A 90 -2.06 3.92 -9.42
C PRO A 90 -1.62 3.54 -8.00
N TYR A 91 -2.59 3.40 -7.11
CA TYR A 91 -2.34 2.97 -5.74
C TYR A 91 -3.41 1.99 -5.25
N VAL A 92 -3.00 1.11 -4.34
CA VAL A 92 -3.89 0.24 -3.57
C VAL A 92 -3.92 0.78 -2.14
N GLU A 93 -5.12 1.05 -1.64
CA GLU A 93 -5.30 1.47 -0.24
C GLU A 93 -5.32 0.23 0.66
N VAL A 94 -4.53 0.25 1.73
CA VAL A 94 -4.45 -0.81 2.72
C VAL A 94 -4.78 -0.22 4.09
N HIS A 95 -5.61 -0.90 4.86
CA HIS A 95 -5.92 -0.54 6.25
C HIS A 95 -5.47 -1.66 7.16
N ASP A 96 -4.90 -1.29 8.30
CA ASP A 96 -4.51 -2.24 9.33
C ASP A 96 -5.63 -2.29 10.37
N ASP A 97 -6.66 -3.09 10.08
CA ASP A 97 -7.85 -3.21 10.92
C ASP A 97 -7.61 -4.05 12.19
N ALA A 98 -6.34 -4.30 12.58
CA ALA A 98 -5.98 -5.07 13.77
C ALA A 98 -6.51 -4.47 15.09
N CYS A 99 -7.06 -3.25 15.07
CA CYS A 99 -7.58 -2.55 16.23
C CYS A 99 -9.11 -2.30 16.14
N ASP A 100 -9.92 -3.36 16.18
CA ASP A 100 -11.37 -3.47 16.54
C ASP A 100 -12.40 -2.49 15.92
N CYS A 101 -11.97 -1.51 15.14
CA CYS A 101 -12.78 -0.48 14.51
C CYS A 101 -12.27 -0.29 13.09
N ARG A 102 -13.09 -0.69 12.13
CA ARG A 102 -12.86 -0.51 10.70
C ARG A 102 -12.37 0.92 10.43
N GLU A 103 -11.15 1.07 9.94
CA GLU A 103 -10.62 2.41 9.67
C GLU A 103 -11.51 3.08 8.60
N PRO A 104 -11.91 4.36 8.78
CA PRO A 104 -12.68 5.05 7.77
C PRO A 104 -11.84 5.14 6.49
N CYS A 105 -12.40 4.71 5.36
CA CYS A 105 -11.72 4.84 4.07
C CYS A 105 -11.39 6.32 3.81
N LEU A 106 -10.31 6.60 3.04
CA LEU A 106 -10.11 7.98 2.57
C LEU A 106 -11.39 8.43 1.86
N LEU A 107 -11.97 9.55 2.31
CA LEU A 107 -13.25 10.10 1.84
C LEU A 107 -13.27 10.51 0.35
N THR A 108 -12.15 10.36 -0.34
CA THR A 108 -11.96 10.76 -1.74
C THR A 108 -11.91 9.56 -2.66
N ALA A 109 -12.89 9.48 -3.56
CA ALA A 109 -12.81 8.65 -4.75
C ALA A 109 -11.69 9.21 -5.65
N SER A 110 -10.60 8.47 -5.83
CA SER A 110 -9.54 8.79 -6.79
C SER A 110 -9.59 7.80 -7.95
N PRO A 111 -9.53 8.25 -9.21
CA PRO A 111 -9.52 7.35 -10.37
C PRO A 111 -8.25 6.48 -10.43
N GLN A 112 -7.22 6.83 -9.66
CA GLN A 112 -5.98 6.06 -9.55
C GLN A 112 -6.05 4.95 -8.49
N ARG A 113 -7.15 4.86 -7.73
CA ARG A 113 -7.33 3.79 -6.75
C ARG A 113 -7.66 2.49 -7.49
N LEU A 114 -6.76 1.52 -7.42
CA LEU A 114 -6.97 0.19 -7.98
C LEU A 114 -7.90 -0.66 -7.11
N GLY A 115 -7.83 -0.46 -5.80
CA GLY A 115 -8.63 -1.19 -4.84
C GLY A 115 -8.40 -0.73 -3.42
N GLN A 116 -9.22 -1.27 -2.52
CA GLN A 116 -9.07 -1.11 -1.09
C GLN A 116 -9.02 -2.50 -0.45
N VAL A 117 -8.03 -2.71 0.40
CA VAL A 117 -7.85 -3.92 1.19
C VAL A 117 -7.90 -3.55 2.67
N GLY A 118 -8.76 -4.22 3.42
CA GLY A 118 -8.78 -4.17 4.88
C GLY A 118 -8.57 -5.57 5.45
N GLY A 119 -8.09 -5.66 6.68
CA GLY A 119 -7.87 -6.92 7.39
C GLY A 119 -6.58 -6.97 8.21
N ASP A 120 -6.22 -8.18 8.62
CA ASP A 120 -5.01 -8.43 9.40
C ASP A 120 -3.76 -7.95 8.64
N CYS A 121 -2.96 -7.09 9.29
CA CYS A 121 -1.72 -6.48 8.85
C CYS A 121 -0.94 -7.32 7.80
N ALA A 122 -0.73 -8.62 8.06
CA ALA A 122 0.02 -9.49 7.17
C ALA A 122 -0.70 -9.82 5.85
N GLN A 123 -1.99 -10.17 5.95
CA GLN A 123 -2.80 -10.60 4.82
C GLN A 123 -3.21 -9.40 3.96
N GLY A 124 -3.45 -8.24 4.59
CA GLY A 124 -3.77 -6.99 3.91
C GLY A 124 -2.67 -6.56 2.95
N TYR A 125 -1.41 -6.50 3.41
CA TYR A 125 -0.29 -6.13 2.54
C TYR A 125 -0.04 -7.16 1.44
N ALA A 126 -0.21 -8.45 1.71
CA ALA A 126 -0.02 -9.49 0.71
C ALA A 126 -1.06 -9.38 -0.41
N LEU A 127 -2.34 -9.19 -0.08
CA LEU A 127 -3.41 -9.02 -1.06
C LEU A 127 -3.24 -7.72 -1.86
N ALA A 128 -2.88 -6.63 -1.18
CA ALA A 128 -2.64 -5.35 -1.84
C ALA A 128 -1.48 -5.43 -2.83
N LEU A 129 -0.42 -6.17 -2.48
CA LEU A 129 0.68 -6.46 -3.39
C LEU A 129 0.21 -7.29 -4.59
N SER A 130 -0.62 -8.32 -4.39
CA SER A 130 -1.18 -9.09 -5.50
C SER A 130 -1.96 -8.21 -6.48
N ILE A 131 -2.82 -7.31 -5.99
CA ILE A 131 -3.59 -6.37 -6.83
C ILE A 131 -2.63 -5.46 -7.62
N ALA A 132 -1.60 -4.95 -6.96
CA ALA A 132 -0.59 -4.13 -7.63
C ALA A 132 0.16 -4.89 -8.73
N LEU A 133 0.50 -6.16 -8.49
CA LEU A 133 1.19 -7.01 -9.45
C LEU A 133 0.29 -7.36 -10.65
N GLU A 134 -0.97 -7.72 -10.39
CA GLU A 134 -1.96 -8.01 -11.42
C GLU A 134 -2.18 -6.80 -12.34
N HIS A 135 -2.30 -5.60 -11.77
CA HIS A 135 -2.40 -4.36 -12.54
C HIS A 135 -1.17 -4.09 -13.43
N LEU A 136 0.01 -4.54 -13.01
CA LEU A 136 1.24 -4.44 -13.81
C LEU A 136 1.34 -5.52 -14.89
N GLY A 137 0.29 -6.31 -15.09
CA GLY A 137 0.25 -7.41 -16.04
C GLY A 137 0.99 -8.65 -15.55
N TYR A 138 1.37 -8.70 -14.27
CA TYR A 138 1.84 -9.93 -13.65
C TYR A 138 0.63 -10.70 -13.14
N HIS A 139 0.04 -11.44 -14.06
CA HIS A 139 -0.72 -12.61 -13.68
C HIS A 139 0.37 -13.62 -13.36
N GLY A 140 0.47 -14.09 -12.11
CA GLY A 140 1.38 -15.20 -11.81
C GLY A 140 1.19 -16.24 -12.91
N ASP A 141 2.29 -16.77 -13.44
CA ASP A 141 2.28 -17.80 -14.48
C ASP A 141 1.47 -19.01 -13.97
N GLU A 142 0.15 -18.91 -14.02
CA GLU A 142 -0.76 -20.02 -14.21
C GLU A 142 -0.47 -20.40 -15.64
N GLY A 143 0.51 -21.30 -15.77
CA GLY A 143 1.09 -21.68 -17.03
C GLY A 143 0.01 -21.92 -18.05
N ASP A 144 0.28 -21.44 -19.27
CA ASP A 144 -0.05 -22.10 -20.53
C ASP A 144 -1.01 -23.30 -20.37
N VAL A 145 -2.28 -23.03 -20.06
CA VAL A 145 -3.33 -24.03 -20.25
C VAL A 145 -3.65 -23.94 -21.73
N HIS A 146 -2.77 -24.58 -22.51
CA HIS A 146 -2.96 -24.89 -23.91
C HIS A 146 -4.12 -25.89 -24.00
N VAL A 147 -5.36 -25.39 -24.01
CA VAL A 147 -6.51 -26.18 -24.45
C VAL A 147 -6.45 -26.20 -25.98
N GLY A 148 -5.68 -27.16 -26.48
CA GLY A 148 -5.88 -27.74 -27.81
C GLY A 148 -6.24 -29.22 -27.66
N PRO A 149 -6.82 -29.87 -28.68
CA PRO A 149 -7.09 -29.40 -30.04
C PRO A 149 -8.57 -29.14 -30.36
#